data_AF-A0A183MDC5-F1
#
_entry.id   AF-A0A183MDC5-F1
#
_cell.length_a   1.000
_cell.length_b   1.000
_cell.length_c   1.000
_cell.angle_alpha   90.00
_cell.angle_beta   90.00
_cell.angle_gamma   90.00
#
_symmetry.space_group_name_H-M   'P 1'
#
loop_
_entity.id
_entity.type
_entity.pdbx_description
1 polymer ?
#
loop_
_entity_poly.entity_id
_entity_poly.type
_entity_poly.pdbx_seq_one_letter_code
_entity_poly.pdbx_strand_id
1 'polypeptide(L)'
;MKSSPDSPIISISPRHYIHVLNLNTHVTSLVVGPKTYVCQQDEKIVLGPEELTVVPTMMYCVIRNPVITDKDGVPVVDKYGQVKVRMGDEEYRFAQDPFPLYPGEAIKDIVRPLPVVLPNSALRLRAVSDFEDGNVKRIAGEEWLFEGPG
;
A
#
# COMPACT_ATOMS: atom_id res chain seq x y z
N MET A 1 -12.26 21.38 -7.52
CA MET A 1 -11.35 22.28 -8.26
C MET A 1 -10.10 21.48 -8.57
N LYS A 2 -9.80 21.16 -9.83
CA LYS A 2 -8.54 20.48 -10.19
C LYS A 2 -7.42 21.50 -9.99
N SER A 3 -6.54 21.28 -9.01
CA SER A 3 -5.38 22.14 -8.76
C SER A 3 -4.48 22.13 -9.99
N SER A 4 -4.18 23.32 -10.52
CA SER A 4 -3.17 23.50 -11.56
C SER A 4 -1.81 22.98 -11.05
N PRO A 5 -1.09 22.15 -11.81
CA PRO A 5 0.16 21.52 -11.37
C PRO A 5 1.32 22.51 -11.16
N ASP A 6 1.19 23.77 -11.59
CA ASP A 6 2.23 24.82 -11.49
C ASP A 6 2.00 25.82 -10.34
N SER A 7 1.01 25.60 -9.47
CA SER A 7 0.85 26.46 -8.29
C SER A 7 1.89 26.10 -7.22
N PRO A 8 2.74 27.04 -6.76
CA PRO A 8 3.78 26.77 -5.76
C PRO A 8 3.21 26.41 -4.38
N ILE A 9 1.91 26.57 -4.18
CA ILE A 9 1.21 26.30 -2.94
C ILE A 9 0.05 25.37 -3.25
N ILE A 10 -0.04 24.27 -2.51
CA ILE A 10 -1.13 23.31 -2.62
C ILE A 10 -1.74 23.05 -1.25
N SER A 11 -3.08 23.08 -1.19
CA SER A 11 -3.82 22.69 0.01
C SER A 11 -4.14 21.21 -0.07
N ILE A 12 -3.60 20.41 0.85
CA ILE A 12 -3.87 18.99 0.95
C ILE A 12 -5.03 18.81 1.92
N SER A 13 -6.19 18.46 1.38
CA SER A 13 -7.41 18.19 2.16
C SER A 13 -7.20 17.07 3.19
N PRO A 14 -8.06 16.99 4.23
CA PRO A 14 -8.15 15.79 5.06
C PRO A 14 -8.33 14.54 4.19
N ARG A 15 -7.71 13.43 4.60
CA ARG A 15 -7.72 12.15 3.86
C ARG A 15 -7.19 12.24 2.43
N HIS A 16 -6.30 13.18 2.15
CA HIS A 16 -5.57 13.23 0.90
C HIS A 16 -4.06 13.20 1.14
N TYR A 17 -3.31 12.83 0.10
CA TYR A 17 -1.87 12.87 0.09
C TYR A 17 -1.33 13.30 -1.28
N ILE A 18 -0.07 13.72 -1.30
CA ILE A 18 0.69 14.03 -2.50
C ILE A 18 2.06 13.33 -2.44
N HIS A 19 2.68 13.15 -3.60
CA HIS A 19 4.10 12.82 -3.69
C HIS A 19 4.88 14.01 -4.23
N VAL A 20 5.97 14.34 -3.54
CA VAL A 20 6.85 15.46 -3.88
C VAL A 20 8.22 14.92 -4.20
N LEU A 21 8.71 15.17 -5.40
CA LEU A 21 10.05 14.85 -5.85
C LEU A 21 10.97 16.03 -5.57
N ASN A 22 12.04 15.81 -4.82
CA ASN A 22 13.15 16.76 -4.76
C ASN A 22 14.06 16.56 -5.99
N LEU A 23 14.29 17.62 -6.75
CA LEU A 23 15.05 17.62 -8.00
C LEU A 23 16.57 17.56 -7.79
N ASN A 24 17.06 17.93 -6.61
CA ASN A 24 18.49 17.84 -6.26
C ASN A 24 18.87 16.43 -5.83
N THR A 25 18.03 15.79 -4.99
CA THR A 25 18.31 14.46 -4.44
C THR A 25 17.66 13.34 -5.23
N HIS A 26 16.73 13.66 -6.13
CA HIS A 26 15.85 12.71 -6.83
C HIS A 26 15.03 11.81 -5.89
N VAL A 27 14.82 12.24 -4.65
CA VAL A 27 14.03 11.51 -3.66
C VAL A 27 12.57 11.95 -3.76
N THR A 28 11.68 10.97 -3.89
CA THR A 28 10.24 11.19 -3.82
C THR A 28 9.74 10.92 -2.42
N SER A 29 9.10 11.91 -1.81
CA SER A 29 8.58 11.86 -0.45
C SER A 29 7.06 11.92 -0.43
N LEU A 30 6.46 11.22 0.53
CA LEU A 30 5.02 11.23 0.79
C LEU A 30 4.64 12.36 1.74
N VAL A 31 3.56 13.07 1.42
CA VAL A 31 3.09 14.22 2.18
C VAL A 31 1.57 14.07 2.39
N VAL A 32 1.15 13.77 3.63
CA VAL A 32 -0.26 13.54 3.99
C VAL A 32 -0.90 14.82 4.56
N GLY A 33 -2.18 15.06 4.24
CA GLY A 33 -2.99 16.15 4.78
C GLY A 33 -3.56 15.87 6.18
N PRO A 34 -4.24 16.84 6.83
CA PRO A 34 -4.59 18.17 6.34
C PRO A 34 -3.45 19.18 6.54
N LYS A 35 -2.88 19.68 5.44
CA LYS A 35 -1.88 20.75 5.51
C LYS A 35 -1.74 21.50 4.20
N THR A 36 -1.38 22.76 4.28
CA THR A 36 -0.93 23.53 3.13
C THR A 36 0.54 23.25 2.91
N TYR A 37 0.87 22.69 1.75
CA TYR A 37 2.25 22.42 1.35
C TYR A 37 2.73 23.52 0.40
N VAL A 38 3.92 24.05 0.68
CA VAL A 38 4.58 25.06 -0.15
C VAL A 38 5.74 24.37 -0.86
N CYS A 39 5.57 24.16 -2.16
CA CYS A 39 6.57 23.53 -3.02
C CYS A 39 7.78 24.45 -3.15
N GLN A 40 8.96 23.95 -2.78
CA GLN A 40 10.21 24.69 -2.91
C GLN A 40 10.66 24.75 -4.38
N GLN A 41 11.66 25.59 -4.68
CA GLN A 41 12.19 25.75 -6.04
C GLN A 41 12.82 24.47 -6.59
N ASP A 42 13.39 23.64 -5.71
CA ASP A 42 13.98 22.35 -6.04
C ASP A 42 13.02 21.19 -5.83
N GLU A 43 11.72 21.45 -5.72
CA GLU A 43 10.70 20.42 -5.55
C GLU A 43 9.69 20.45 -6.68
N LYS A 44 9.14 19.27 -6.96
CA LYS A 44 8.06 19.10 -7.93
C LYS A 44 7.04 18.14 -7.38
N ILE A 45 5.77 18.54 -7.40
CA ILE A 45 4.67 17.63 -7.09
C ILE A 45 4.52 16.67 -8.28
N VAL A 46 4.72 15.38 -8.02
CA VAL A 46 4.65 14.33 -9.06
C VAL A 46 3.36 13.51 -8.98
N LEU A 47 2.67 13.54 -7.83
CA LEU A 47 1.37 12.89 -7.63
C LEU A 47 0.47 13.74 -6.73
N GLY A 48 -0.82 13.78 -7.05
CA GLY A 48 -1.88 14.22 -6.16
C GLY A 48 -2.44 15.63 -6.41
N PRO A 49 -3.38 16.07 -5.56
CA PRO A 49 -3.88 15.40 -4.35
C PRO A 49 -4.72 14.15 -4.66
N GLU A 50 -4.30 13.00 -4.12
CA GLU A 50 -5.04 11.72 -4.19
C GLU A 50 -5.70 11.41 -2.86
N GLU A 51 -6.82 10.69 -2.87
CA GLU A 51 -7.50 10.23 -1.66
C GLU A 51 -6.74 9.07 -1.00
N LEU A 52 -6.76 9.01 0.34
CA LEU A 52 -6.27 7.85 1.08
C LEU A 52 -7.07 6.60 0.69
N THR A 53 -6.38 5.47 0.62
CA THR A 53 -7.00 4.18 0.35
C THR A 53 -7.84 3.77 1.56
N VAL A 54 -9.11 3.52 1.32
CA VAL A 54 -10.06 3.04 2.35
C VAL A 54 -10.37 1.58 2.07
N VAL A 55 -10.08 0.71 3.04
CA VAL A 55 -10.48 -0.70 3.00
C VAL A 55 -11.55 -0.92 4.08
N PRO A 56 -12.83 -1.11 3.70
CA PRO A 56 -13.90 -1.36 4.67
C PRO A 56 -13.78 -2.72 5.37
N THR A 57 -14.55 -2.90 6.44
CA THR A 57 -14.67 -4.19 7.15
C THR A 57 -15.07 -5.31 6.20
N MET A 58 -14.51 -6.51 6.41
CA MET A 58 -14.70 -7.69 5.56
C MET A 58 -14.24 -7.51 4.10
N MET A 59 -13.37 -6.54 3.81
CA MET A 59 -12.77 -6.35 2.50
C MET A 59 -11.24 -6.36 2.59
N TYR A 60 -10.59 -6.53 1.44
CA TYR A 60 -9.15 -6.44 1.30
C TYR A 60 -8.77 -5.74 -0.01
N CYS A 61 -7.55 -5.20 -0.07
CA CYS A 61 -6.90 -4.81 -1.32
C CYS A 61 -5.53 -5.48 -1.43
N VAL A 62 -5.01 -5.51 -2.66
CA VAL A 62 -3.67 -6.05 -2.93
C VAL A 62 -2.76 -4.90 -3.37
N ILE A 63 -1.69 -4.69 -2.63
CA ILE A 63 -0.67 -3.69 -2.90
C ILE A 63 0.51 -4.38 -3.58
N ARG A 64 0.95 -3.83 -4.72
CA ARG A 64 2.20 -4.20 -5.38
C ARG A 64 3.34 -3.37 -4.85
N ASN A 65 4.51 -4.00 -4.78
CA ASN A 65 5.74 -3.40 -4.29
C ASN A 65 5.56 -2.76 -2.90
N PRO A 66 5.05 -3.51 -1.91
CA PRO A 66 4.76 -2.95 -0.59
C PRO A 66 6.01 -2.36 0.04
N VAL A 67 5.84 -1.24 0.74
CA VAL A 67 6.90 -0.57 1.49
C VAL A 67 7.45 -1.50 2.57
N ILE A 68 8.76 -1.44 2.80
CA ILE A 68 9.42 -2.14 3.91
C ILE A 68 9.23 -1.29 5.16
N THR A 69 8.63 -1.86 6.19
CA THR A 69 8.47 -1.22 7.50
C THR A 69 9.35 -1.88 8.56
N ASP A 70 9.77 -1.09 9.55
CA ASP A 70 10.36 -1.61 10.79
C ASP A 70 9.26 -2.17 11.72
N LYS A 71 9.66 -2.73 12.86
CA LYS A 71 8.80 -3.27 13.92
C LYS A 71 7.76 -2.28 14.42
N ASP A 72 8.05 -0.98 14.34
CA ASP A 72 7.15 0.10 14.74
C ASP A 72 6.20 0.57 13.60
N GLY A 73 6.23 -0.09 12.44
CA GLY A 73 5.42 0.28 11.27
C GLY A 73 5.95 1.50 10.50
N VAL A 74 7.14 2.00 10.85
CA VAL A 74 7.77 3.13 10.18
C VAL A 74 8.46 2.65 8.89
N PRO A 75 8.26 3.34 7.74
CA PRO A 75 8.93 3.01 6.49
C PRO A 75 10.46 3.08 6.63
N VAL A 76 11.13 2.01 6.22
CA VAL A 76 12.59 1.96 6.14
C VAL A 76 13.03 2.76 4.92
N VAL A 77 13.91 3.73 5.14
CA VAL A 77 14.52 4.54 4.08
C VAL A 77 15.93 4.07 3.75
N ASP A 78 16.41 4.41 2.57
CA ASP A 78 17.80 4.23 2.18
C ASP A 78 18.71 5.37 2.69
N LYS A 79 19.99 5.35 2.29
CA LYS A 79 20.98 6.37 2.69
C LYS A 79 20.69 7.77 2.14
N TYR A 80 19.80 7.88 1.16
CA TYR A 80 19.40 9.14 0.53
C TYR A 80 18.03 9.62 1.03
N GLY A 81 17.30 8.81 1.80
CA GLY A 81 15.97 9.13 2.30
C GLY A 81 14.82 8.58 1.44
N GLN A 82 15.12 7.78 0.41
CA GLN A 82 14.09 7.13 -0.40
C GLN A 82 13.52 5.91 0.32
N VAL A 83 12.19 5.79 0.33
CA VAL A 83 11.50 4.63 0.92
C VAL A 83 11.87 3.35 0.16
N LYS A 84 12.17 2.28 0.92
CA LYS A 84 12.45 0.98 0.33
C LYS A 84 11.17 0.19 0.12
N VAL A 85 11.06 -0.47 -1.02
CA VAL A 85 9.93 -1.32 -1.38
C VAL A 85 10.41 -2.74 -1.68
N ARG A 86 9.54 -3.73 -1.44
CA ARG A 86 9.77 -5.12 -1.86
C ARG A 86 9.37 -5.28 -3.32
N MET A 87 10.30 -4.99 -4.22
CA MET A 87 10.04 -5.01 -5.66
C MET A 87 9.61 -6.40 -6.13
N GLY A 88 8.45 -6.48 -6.80
CA GLY A 88 7.89 -7.73 -7.32
C GLY A 88 7.00 -8.49 -6.34
N ASP A 89 6.97 -8.10 -5.07
CA ASP A 89 6.11 -8.70 -4.06
C ASP A 89 4.71 -8.06 -4.03
N GLU A 90 3.78 -8.79 -3.44
CA GLU A 90 2.41 -8.35 -3.20
C GLU A 90 2.08 -8.47 -1.71
N GLU A 91 1.32 -7.51 -1.20
CA GLU A 91 0.83 -7.48 0.17
C GLU A 91 -0.69 -7.32 0.18
N TYR A 92 -1.36 -8.18 0.95
CA TYR A 92 -2.80 -8.09 1.19
C TYR A 92 -3.03 -7.19 2.40
N ARG A 93 -3.76 -6.08 2.21
CA ARG A 93 -4.18 -5.19 3.30
C ARG A 93 -5.68 -5.36 3.55
N PHE A 94 -6.03 -5.57 4.82
CA PHE A 94 -7.41 -5.74 5.28
C PHE A 94 -7.97 -4.42 5.81
N ALA A 95 -9.13 -4.48 6.47
CA ALA A 95 -9.75 -3.32 7.08
C ALA A 95 -8.86 -2.67 8.13
N GLN A 96 -8.54 -1.39 7.92
CA GLN A 96 -7.68 -0.58 8.79
C GLN A 96 -7.96 0.91 8.56
N ASP A 97 -7.26 1.77 9.31
CA ASP A 97 -7.36 3.21 9.10
C ASP A 97 -6.96 3.60 7.67
N PRO A 98 -7.61 4.60 7.05
CA PRO A 98 -7.28 5.05 5.71
C PRO A 98 -5.79 5.36 5.56
N PHE A 99 -5.15 4.77 4.56
CA PHE A 99 -3.71 4.82 4.41
C PHE A 99 -3.29 5.39 3.05
N PRO A 100 -2.17 6.11 2.98
CA PRO A 100 -1.59 6.56 1.72
C PRO A 100 -0.85 5.41 1.03
N LEU A 101 -0.61 5.56 -0.26
CA LEU A 101 0.37 4.72 -0.96
C LEU A 101 1.72 5.43 -0.96
N TYR A 102 2.77 4.72 -0.59
CA TYR A 102 4.12 5.24 -0.66
C TYR A 102 4.61 5.32 -2.11
N PRO A 103 5.58 6.20 -2.43
CA PRO A 103 6.21 6.21 -3.74
C PRO A 103 6.73 4.82 -4.13
N GLY A 104 6.23 4.29 -5.25
CA GLY A 104 6.55 2.94 -5.74
C GLY A 104 5.51 1.87 -5.42
N GLU A 105 4.65 2.09 -4.42
CA GLU A 105 3.48 1.24 -4.17
C GLU A 105 2.41 1.50 -5.21
N ALA A 106 1.66 0.45 -5.57
CA ALA A 106 0.49 0.57 -6.42
C ALA A 106 -0.59 -0.41 -5.99
N ILE A 107 -1.86 0.00 -6.05
CA ILE A 107 -2.97 -0.92 -5.88
C ILE A 107 -3.08 -1.79 -7.15
N LYS A 108 -2.99 -3.12 -6.99
CA LYS A 108 -3.06 -4.10 -8.09
C LYS A 108 -4.45 -4.14 -8.73
N ASP A 109 -5.47 -4.06 -7.88
CA ASP A 109 -6.87 -4.39 -8.17
C ASP A 109 -7.79 -3.54 -7.29
N ILE A 110 -9.06 -3.43 -7.64
CA ILE A 110 -10.06 -2.77 -6.78
C ILE A 110 -10.15 -3.46 -5.40
N VAL A 111 -10.65 -2.74 -4.39
CA VAL A 111 -10.96 -3.31 -3.07
C VAL A 111 -12.03 -4.39 -3.24
N ARG A 112 -11.79 -5.60 -2.72
CA ARG A 112 -12.64 -6.79 -2.90
C ARG A 112 -13.15 -7.32 -1.55
N PRO A 113 -14.34 -7.92 -1.50
CA PRO A 113 -14.81 -8.59 -0.29
C PRO A 113 -13.95 -9.83 0.01
N LEU A 114 -13.81 -10.15 1.29
CA LEU A 114 -13.20 -11.40 1.73
C LEU A 114 -14.11 -12.58 1.33
N PRO A 115 -13.55 -13.66 0.78
CA PRO A 115 -14.31 -14.87 0.51
C PRO A 115 -14.76 -15.51 1.82
N VAL A 116 -16.06 -15.79 1.95
CA VAL A 116 -16.65 -16.47 3.11
C VAL A 116 -16.90 -17.93 2.72
N VAL A 117 -16.44 -18.86 3.55
CA VAL A 117 -16.62 -20.30 3.35
C VAL A 117 -17.82 -20.76 4.16
N LEU A 118 -18.81 -21.31 3.48
CA LEU A 118 -20.07 -21.75 4.11
C LEU A 118 -19.90 -23.07 4.87
N PRO A 119 -20.80 -23.39 5.82
CA PRO A 119 -20.83 -24.71 6.45
C PRO A 119 -20.92 -25.84 5.41
N ASN A 120 -20.28 -26.98 5.69
CA ASN A 120 -20.19 -28.13 4.79
C ASN A 120 -19.56 -27.82 3.42
N SER A 121 -18.74 -26.77 3.33
CA SER A 121 -17.95 -26.43 2.16
C SER A 121 -16.50 -26.15 2.55
N ALA A 122 -15.58 -26.26 1.59
CA ALA A 122 -14.17 -26.02 1.81
C ALA A 122 -13.53 -25.33 0.60
N LEU A 123 -12.54 -24.48 0.85
CA LEU A 123 -11.64 -23.98 -0.18
C LEU A 123 -10.50 -24.98 -0.37
N ARG A 124 -10.28 -25.41 -1.61
CA ARG A 124 -9.07 -26.14 -1.97
C ARG A 124 -7.96 -25.14 -2.26
N LEU A 125 -7.03 -25.02 -1.32
CA LEU A 125 -5.87 -24.17 -1.42
C LEU A 125 -4.72 -24.92 -2.08
N ARG A 126 -3.88 -24.19 -2.80
CA ARG A 126 -2.66 -24.69 -3.41
C ARG A 126 -1.53 -23.70 -3.16
N ALA A 127 -0.39 -24.19 -2.67
CA ALA A 127 0.81 -23.38 -2.51
C ALA A 127 1.36 -22.99 -3.89
N VAL A 128 1.56 -21.68 -4.09
CA VAL A 128 2.16 -21.14 -5.33
C VAL A 128 3.69 -21.15 -5.25
N SER A 129 4.23 -21.00 -4.04
CA SER A 129 5.66 -21.05 -3.71
C SER A 129 5.87 -21.75 -2.37
N ASP A 130 7.13 -22.04 -2.04
CA ASP A 130 7.49 -22.54 -0.71
C ASP A 130 7.29 -21.42 0.33
N PHE A 131 6.63 -21.72 1.45
CA PHE A 131 6.44 -20.77 2.55
C PHE A 131 6.17 -21.47 3.89
N GLU A 132 6.21 -20.71 4.97
CA GLU A 132 5.87 -21.19 6.32
C GLU A 132 4.48 -20.68 6.71
N ASP A 133 3.56 -21.62 6.98
CA ASP A 133 2.21 -21.39 7.46
C ASP A 133 2.14 -21.72 8.96
N GLY A 134 2.47 -20.75 9.80
CA GLY A 134 2.65 -20.95 11.24
C GLY A 134 3.78 -21.94 11.52
N ASN A 135 3.44 -23.14 12.01
CA ASN A 135 4.40 -24.22 12.27
C ASN A 135 4.51 -25.24 11.11
N VAL A 136 3.76 -25.05 10.02
CA VAL A 136 3.72 -25.98 8.90
C VAL A 136 4.54 -25.41 7.75
N LYS A 137 5.57 -26.13 7.30
CA LYS A 137 6.29 -25.80 6.07
C LYS A 137 5.50 -26.33 4.87
N ARG A 138 5.08 -25.43 3.99
CA ARG A 138 4.35 -25.77 2.76
C ARG A 138 5.30 -25.73 1.58
N ILE A 139 5.21 -26.74 0.71
CA ILE A 139 6.01 -26.83 -0.51
C ILE A 139 5.15 -26.39 -1.71
N ALA A 140 5.74 -25.71 -2.69
CA ALA A 140 5.07 -25.31 -3.91
C ALA A 140 4.33 -26.49 -4.58
N GLY A 141 3.05 -26.28 -4.91
CA GLY A 141 2.17 -27.30 -5.48
C GLY A 141 1.44 -28.18 -4.47
N GLU A 142 1.80 -28.12 -3.18
CA GLU A 142 1.03 -28.79 -2.12
C GLU A 142 -0.40 -28.23 -2.06
N GLU A 143 -1.38 -29.12 -1.88
CA GLU A 143 -2.79 -28.77 -1.77
C GLU A 143 -3.34 -29.15 -0.38
N TRP A 144 -4.20 -28.30 0.17
CA TRP A 144 -4.93 -28.60 1.41
C TRP A 144 -6.30 -27.94 1.40
N LEU A 145 -7.14 -28.30 2.36
CA LEU A 145 -8.48 -27.75 2.51
C LEU A 145 -8.52 -26.73 3.64
N PHE A 146 -9.24 -25.63 3.40
CA PHE A 146 -9.73 -24.75 4.46
C PHE A 146 -11.25 -24.99 4.57
N GLU A 147 -11.66 -25.69 5.63
CA GLU A 147 -13.05 -26.05 5.88
C GLU A 147 -13.81 -24.92 6.55
N GLY A 148 -15.04 -24.65 6.09
CA GLY A 148 -15.91 -23.65 6.71
C GLY A 148 -16.63 -24.18 7.96
N PRO A 149 -17.33 -23.31 8.71
CA PRO A 149 -17.52 -21.88 8.44
C PRO A 149 -16.31 -21.04 8.83
N GLY A 150 -15.93 -20.09 7.96
CA GLY A 150 -14.76 -19.21 8.18
C GLY A 150 -14.56 -18.17 7.10
#